data_AF-F0X0T0-F1
#
_entry.id   AF-F0X0T0-F1
#
_cell.length_a   1.000
_cell.length_b   1.000
_cell.length_c   1.000
_cell.angle_alpha   90.00
_cell.angle_beta   90.00
_cell.angle_gamma   90.00
#
_symmetry.space_group_name_H-M   'P 1'
#
loop_
_entity.id
_entity.type
_entity.pdbx_description
1 polymer ?
#
loop_
_entity_poly.entity_id
_entity_poly.type
_entity_poly.pdbx_seq_one_letter_code
_entity_poly.pdbx_strand_id
1 'polypeptide(L)'
;MLMHALFDDLQAKNYCFDIRHDAKGQICSLMFANPESIALAVEFCDVVLIDCTYKTNKSKMPMLNCVGITPFGKPFLICTAFMPREEENNYVWALTALKSVLERRRNEENPRCWSATTIRLF
;
A
#
# COMPACT_ATOMS: atom_id res chain seq x y z
N MET A 1 -2.04 6.12 -19.47
CA MET A 1 -3.25 5.35 -19.86
C MET A 1 -3.47 4.15 -18.95
N LEU A 2 -2.56 3.17 -18.87
CA LEU A 2 -2.73 1.98 -18.01
C LEU A 2 -2.95 2.30 -16.53
N MET A 3 -2.15 3.19 -15.94
CA MET A 3 -2.31 3.60 -14.53
C MET A 3 -3.62 4.32 -14.23
N HIS A 4 -4.16 5.06 -15.21
CA HIS A 4 -5.43 5.78 -15.04
C HIS A 4 -6.60 4.81 -15.12
N ALA A 5 -6.62 3.91 -16.11
CA ALA A 5 -7.65 2.88 -16.21
C ALA A 5 -7.65 1.94 -14.99
N LEU A 6 -6.48 1.62 -14.45
CA LEU A 6 -6.37 0.86 -13.20
C LEU A 6 -6.93 1.66 -12.02
N PHE A 7 -6.59 2.94 -11.91
CA PHE A 7 -7.12 3.81 -10.87
C PHE A 7 -8.65 3.91 -10.92
N ASP A 8 -9.23 4.06 -12.11
CA ASP A 8 -10.68 4.12 -12.29
C ASP A 8 -11.36 2.81 -11.83
N ASP A 9 -10.77 1.65 -12.15
CA ASP A 9 -11.26 0.34 -11.69
C ASP A 9 -11.15 0.17 -10.16
N LEU A 10 -10.05 0.65 -9.56
CA LEU A 10 -9.85 0.64 -8.11
C LEU A 10 -10.88 1.52 -7.40
N GLN A 11 -11.19 2.69 -7.96
CA GLN A 11 -12.26 3.56 -7.45
C GLN A 11 -13.63 2.87 -7.53
N ALA A 12 -13.94 2.25 -8.66
CA ALA A 12 -15.20 1.53 -8.86
C ALA A 12 -15.37 0.35 -7.87
N LYS A 13 -14.26 -0.30 -7.51
CA LYS A 13 -14.22 -1.43 -6.56
C LYS A 13 -14.02 -1.02 -5.11
N ASN A 14 -14.03 0.28 -4.79
CA ASN A 14 -13.86 0.81 -3.45
C ASN A 14 -12.54 0.39 -2.76
N TYR A 15 -11.46 0.30 -3.53
CA TYR A 15 -10.13 0.07 -2.97
C TYR A 15 -9.63 1.33 -2.27
N CYS A 16 -8.83 1.17 -1.21
CA CYS A 16 -8.08 2.27 -0.65
C CYS A 16 -6.86 2.53 -1.53
N PHE A 17 -6.55 3.80 -1.82
CA PHE A 17 -5.41 4.15 -2.65
C PHE A 17 -4.76 5.47 -2.22
N ASP A 18 -3.56 5.69 -2.74
CA ASP A 18 -2.83 6.97 -2.72
C ASP A 18 -2.12 7.16 -4.06
N ILE A 19 -2.05 8.40 -4.54
CA ILE A 19 -1.52 8.74 -5.86
C ILE A 19 -0.52 9.88 -5.80
N ARG A 20 0.50 9.81 -6.64
CA ARG A 20 1.45 10.90 -6.88
C ARG A 20 1.44 11.28 -8.35
N HIS A 21 1.38 12.57 -8.62
CA HIS A 21 1.47 13.12 -9.96
C HIS A 21 2.89 13.59 -10.28
N ASP A 22 3.27 13.53 -11.54
CA ASP A 22 4.47 14.18 -12.05
C ASP A 22 4.23 15.68 -12.35
N ALA A 23 5.26 16.37 -12.81
CA ALA A 23 5.20 17.78 -13.19
C ALA A 23 4.22 18.07 -14.36
N LYS A 24 3.77 17.04 -15.09
CA LYS A 24 2.80 17.14 -16.19
C LYS A 24 1.39 16.78 -15.74
N GLY A 25 1.17 16.52 -14.45
CA GLY A 25 -0.12 16.13 -13.89
C GLY A 25 -0.49 14.67 -14.15
N GLN A 26 0.43 13.82 -14.62
CA GLN A 26 0.16 12.40 -14.87
C GLN A 26 0.46 11.57 -13.63
N ILE A 27 -0.38 10.56 -13.35
CA ILE A 27 -0.12 9.61 -12.27
C ILE A 27 1.21 8.89 -12.53
N CYS A 28 2.20 9.15 -11.68
CA CYS A 28 3.53 8.56 -11.74
C CYS A 28 3.78 7.55 -10.62
N SER A 29 2.96 7.55 -9.57
CA SER A 29 2.97 6.52 -8.52
C SER A 29 1.55 6.27 -8.02
N LEU A 30 1.25 5.02 -7.72
CA LEU A 30 -0.07 4.59 -7.25
C LEU A 30 0.14 3.46 -6.23
N MET A 31 -0.36 3.65 -5.03
CA MET A 31 -0.48 2.58 -4.04
C MET A 31 -1.96 2.26 -3.91
N PHE A 32 -2.28 0.97 -3.80
CA PHE A 32 -3.64 0.53 -3.52
C PHE A 32 -3.66 -0.72 -2.64
N ALA A 33 -4.75 -0.86 -1.90
CA ALA A 33 -4.95 -1.91 -0.92
C ALA A 33 -6.43 -2.28 -0.85
N ASN A 34 -6.71 -3.59 -0.72
CA ASN A 34 -8.07 -4.06 -0.49
C ASN A 34 -8.48 -3.69 0.95
N PRO A 35 -9.64 -3.04 1.15
CA PRO A 35 -10.27 -2.83 2.46
C PRO A 35 -10.15 -3.99 3.45
N GLU A 36 -10.40 -5.22 3.00
CA GLU A 36 -10.35 -6.43 3.84
C GLU A 36 -8.91 -6.78 4.24
N SER A 37 -7.96 -6.67 3.30
CA SER A 37 -6.54 -6.86 3.60
C SER A 37 -6.04 -5.83 4.61
N ILE A 38 -6.54 -4.60 4.56
CA ILE A 38 -6.16 -3.57 5.54
C ILE A 38 -6.71 -3.93 6.92
N ALA A 39 -7.95 -4.39 7.02
CA ALA A 39 -8.52 -4.83 8.30
C ALA A 39 -7.67 -5.96 8.91
N LEU A 40 -7.30 -6.96 8.11
CA LEU A 40 -6.38 -8.02 8.54
C LEU A 40 -5.01 -7.47 8.96
N ALA A 41 -4.50 -6.46 8.26
CA ALA A 41 -3.22 -5.84 8.58
C ALA A 41 -3.27 -5.08 9.92
N VAL A 42 -4.36 -4.34 10.17
CA VAL A 42 -4.57 -3.61 11.42
C VAL A 42 -4.76 -4.55 12.61
N GLU A 43 -5.44 -5.68 12.39
CA GLU A 43 -5.78 -6.62 13.47
C GLU A 43 -4.63 -7.55 13.84
N PHE A 44 -3.86 -8.04 12.85
CA PHE A 44 -2.94 -9.16 13.08
C PHE A 44 -1.49 -8.94 12.69
N CYS A 45 -1.16 -7.88 11.96
CA CYS A 45 0.10 -7.83 11.25
C CYS A 45 1.18 -7.09 12.04
N ASP A 46 1.97 -7.85 12.82
CA ASP A 46 3.16 -7.34 13.50
C ASP A 46 4.37 -7.21 12.57
N VAL A 47 4.44 -8.05 11.53
CA VAL A 47 5.55 -8.11 10.58
C VAL A 47 5.03 -7.97 9.16
N VAL A 48 5.61 -7.03 8.41
CA VAL A 48 5.32 -6.83 6.98
C VAL A 48 6.55 -7.22 6.17
N LEU A 49 6.38 -8.18 5.27
CA LEU A 49 7.37 -8.52 4.25
C LEU A 49 7.19 -7.59 3.05
N ILE A 50 8.26 -6.96 2.62
CA ILE A 50 8.25 -6.04 1.49
C ILE A 50 9.16 -6.60 0.42
N ASP A 51 8.61 -6.83 -0.77
CA ASP A 51 9.34 -7.32 -1.93
C ASP A 51 9.08 -6.42 -3.13
N CYS A 52 10.16 -6.07 -3.84
CA CYS A 52 10.07 -5.28 -5.06
C CYS A 52 10.37 -6.19 -6.25
N THR A 53 9.35 -6.46 -7.06
CA THR A 53 9.54 -7.30 -8.25
C THR A 53 10.12 -6.46 -9.37
N TYR A 54 11.38 -6.71 -9.73
CA TYR A 54 12.04 -6.05 -10.85
C TYR A 54 11.56 -6.66 -12.18
N LYS A 55 11.21 -5.81 -13.16
CA LYS A 55 11.07 -6.17 -14.59
C LYS A 55 10.00 -7.20 -15.00
N THR A 56 8.71 -7.00 -14.71
CA THR A 56 7.66 -7.81 -15.38
C THR A 56 6.41 -7.06 -15.86
N ASN A 57 6.22 -5.79 -15.48
CA ASN A 57 5.09 -5.00 -16.00
C ASN A 57 5.48 -4.31 -17.33
N LYS A 58 4.58 -4.32 -18.32
CA LYS A 58 4.69 -3.59 -19.61
C LYS A 58 5.08 -2.12 -19.42
N SER A 59 4.75 -1.54 -18.27
CA SER A 59 5.09 -0.16 -17.91
C SER A 59 6.54 0.07 -17.46
N LYS A 60 7.36 -0.98 -17.33
CA LYS A 60 8.76 -0.89 -16.82
C LYS A 60 8.88 -0.16 -15.47
N MET A 61 7.85 -0.24 -14.65
CA MET A 61 7.80 0.38 -13.32
C MET A 61 8.05 -0.66 -12.23
N PRO A 62 8.90 -0.38 -11.23
CA PRO A 62 9.00 -1.16 -10.01
C PRO A 62 7.64 -1.33 -9.34
N MET A 63 7.33 -2.56 -8.96
CA MET A 63 6.11 -2.92 -8.24
C MET A 63 6.50 -3.45 -6.87
N LEU A 64 6.19 -2.67 -5.85
CA LEU A 64 6.42 -2.98 -4.45
C LEU A 64 5.20 -3.68 -3.88
N ASN A 65 5.36 -4.89 -3.39
CA ASN A 65 4.31 -5.63 -2.69
C ASN A 65 4.62 -5.68 -1.20
N CYS A 66 3.62 -5.33 -0.40
CA CYS A 66 3.68 -5.46 1.05
C CYS A 66 2.77 -6.61 1.46
N VAL A 67 3.34 -7.63 2.09
CA VAL A 67 2.69 -8.88 2.46
C VAL A 67 2.70 -9.02 3.97
N GLY A 68 1.54 -9.27 4.54
CA GLY A 68 1.37 -9.59 5.95
C GLY A 68 1.29 -11.09 6.17
N ILE A 69 1.52 -11.53 7.41
CA ILE A 69 1.36 -12.93 7.82
C ILE A 69 0.30 -12.97 8.91
N THR A 70 -0.75 -13.77 8.71
CA THR A 70 -1.79 -14.01 9.72
C THR A 70 -1.22 -14.82 10.91
N PRO A 71 -1.91 -14.86 12.06
CA PRO A 71 -1.44 -15.64 13.21
C PRO A 71 -1.37 -17.15 12.93
N PHE A 72 -2.09 -17.62 11.91
CA PHE A 72 -2.05 -18.99 11.42
C PHE A 72 -0.90 -19.26 10.43
N GLY A 73 0.02 -18.29 10.25
CA GLY A 73 1.16 -18.39 9.35
C GLY A 73 0.81 -18.26 7.86
N LYS A 74 -0.42 -17.85 7.51
CA LYS A 74 -0.81 -17.66 6.11
C LYS A 74 -0.45 -16.25 5.62
N PRO A 75 0.28 -16.10 4.51
CA PRO A 75 0.58 -14.80 3.94
C PRO A 75 -0.64 -14.20 3.24
N PHE A 76 -0.79 -12.88 3.28
CA PHE A 76 -1.80 -12.13 2.54
C PHE A 76 -1.23 -10.80 2.02
N LEU A 77 -1.69 -10.34 0.86
CA LEU A 77 -1.26 -9.08 0.28
C LEU A 77 -1.96 -7.91 0.99
N ILE A 78 -1.19 -7.03 1.62
CA ILE A 78 -1.68 -5.80 2.26
C ILE A 78 -1.91 -4.74 1.20
N CYS A 79 -0.86 -4.39 0.46
CA CYS A 79 -0.92 -3.38 -0.57
C CYS A 79 0.09 -3.64 -1.69
N THR A 80 -0.17 -3.03 -2.84
CA THR A 80 0.77 -2.93 -3.96
C THR A 80 1.00 -1.47 -4.30
N ALA A 81 2.26 -1.10 -4.50
CA ALA A 81 2.66 0.25 -4.92
C ALA A 81 3.46 0.21 -6.22
N PHE A 82 2.99 0.97 -7.20
CA PHE A 82 3.71 1.28 -8.43
C PHE A 82 4.55 2.53 -8.22
N MET A 83 5.85 2.41 -8.46
CA MET A 83 6.82 3.49 -8.32
C MET A 83 7.52 3.76 -9.65
N PRO A 84 8.02 4.99 -9.88
CA PRO A 84 8.72 5.30 -11.11
C PRO A 84 10.13 4.69 -11.14
N ARG A 85 10.81 4.63 -9.99
CA ARG A 85 12.19 4.12 -9.82
C ARG A 85 12.39 3.52 -8.43
N GLU A 86 13.41 2.68 -8.30
CA GLU A 86 13.86 2.12 -7.01
C GLU A 86 14.85 3.10 -6.35
N GLU A 87 14.32 4.24 -5.90
CA GLU A 87 15.10 5.25 -5.18
C GLU A 87 14.46 5.47 -3.82
N GLU A 88 15.25 5.92 -2.85
CA GLU A 88 14.82 6.17 -1.47
C GLU A 88 13.52 6.99 -1.40
N ASN A 89 13.44 8.10 -2.13
CA ASN A 89 12.25 8.96 -2.16
C ASN A 89 10.97 8.25 -2.65
N ASN A 90 11.10 7.20 -3.48
CA ASN A 90 9.97 6.42 -3.94
C ASN A 90 9.50 5.43 -2.87
N TYR A 91 10.44 4.78 -2.19
CA TYR A 91 10.13 3.91 -1.05
C TYR A 91 9.53 4.68 0.12
N VAL A 92 10.10 5.84 0.47
CA VAL A 92 9.57 6.71 1.52
C VAL A 92 8.12 7.09 1.22
N TRP A 93 7.83 7.46 -0.03
CA TRP A 93 6.46 7.76 -0.43
C TRP A 93 5.54 6.53 -0.31
N ALA A 94 5.95 5.37 -0.82
CA ALA A 94 5.13 4.15 -0.79
C ALA A 94 4.81 3.68 0.64
N LEU A 95 5.82 3.72 1.53
CA LEU A 95 5.66 3.38 2.94
C LEU A 95 4.79 4.40 3.69
N THR A 96 4.94 5.69 3.38
CA THR A 96 4.10 6.76 3.96
C THR A 96 2.65 6.61 3.53
N ALA A 97 2.42 6.27 2.26
CA ALA A 97 1.09 5.98 1.73
C ALA A 97 0.45 4.77 2.44
N LEU A 98 1.20 3.66 2.58
CA LEU A 98 0.74 2.48 3.32
C LEU A 98 0.39 2.85 4.77
N LYS A 99 1.29 3.52 5.48
CA LYS A 99 1.06 3.98 6.86
C LYS A 99 -0.22 4.82 6.97
N SER A 100 -0.41 5.75 6.04
CA SER A 100 -1.60 6.61 6.02
C SER A 100 -2.89 5.83 5.84
N VAL A 101 -2.88 4.77 5.01
CA VAL A 101 -4.05 3.89 4.82
C VAL A 101 -4.33 3.06 6.07
N LEU A 102 -3.30 2.50 6.70
CA LEU A 102 -3.45 1.74 7.96
C LEU A 102 -3.99 2.63 9.09
N GLU A 103 -3.45 3.84 9.24
CA GLU A 103 -3.87 4.79 10.27
C GLU A 103 -5.32 5.27 10.07
N ARG A 104 -5.73 5.54 8.82
CA ARG A 104 -7.13 5.88 8.50
C ARG A 104 -8.09 4.79 8.96
N ARG A 105 -7.80 3.53 8.65
CA ARG A 105 -8.64 2.41 9.09
C ARG A 105 -8.65 2.21 10.60
N ARG A 106 -7.48 2.31 11.25
CA ARG A 106 -7.40 2.22 12.72
C ARG A 106 -8.26 3.28 13.42
N ASN A 107 -8.33 4.48 12.86
CA ASN A 107 -9.13 5.58 13.41
C ASN A 107 -10.62 5.42 13.12
N GLU A 108 -11.00 4.79 12.00
CA GLU A 108 -12.40 4.50 11.64
C GLU A 108 -13.01 3.41 12.54
N GLU A 109 -12.27 2.35 12.84
CA GLU A 109 -12.77 1.25 13.68
C GLU A 109 -12.73 1.55 15.18
N ASN A 110 -11.96 2.54 15.62
CA ASN A 110 -11.79 2.82 17.04
C ASN A 110 -11.50 4.31 17.35
N PRO A 111 -12.54 5.17 17.40
CA PRO A 111 -12.36 6.57 17.73
C PRO A 111 -12.03 6.86 19.21
N ARG A 112 -11.87 5.85 20.09
CA ARG A 112 -11.77 6.08 21.56
C ARG A 112 -10.74 5.28 22.35
N CYS A 113 -10.16 4.19 21.86
CA CYS A 113 -9.25 3.38 22.67
C CYS A 113 -7.82 3.41 22.11
N TRP A 114 -7.01 4.31 22.68
CA TRP A 114 -5.59 4.41 22.42
C TRP A 114 -4.85 3.21 23.04
N SER A 115 -4.19 2.40 22.22
CA SER A 115 -2.89 1.85 22.58
C SER A 115 -2.02 1.86 21.32
N ALA A 116 -0.96 2.65 21.36
CA ALA A 116 -0.06 2.85 20.24
C ALA A 116 0.89 1.64 20.12
N THR A 117 0.56 0.68 19.27
CA THR A 117 1.57 -0.30 18.81
C THR A 117 2.34 0.35 17.67
N THR A 118 3.55 0.81 17.99
CA THR A 118 4.53 1.29 17.01
C THR A 118 4.87 0.16 16.04
N ILE A 119 4.53 0.33 14.76
CA ILE A 119 5.07 -0.49 13.69
C ILE A 119 6.60 -0.31 13.73
N ARG A 120 7.33 -1.31 14.22
CA ARG A 120 8.78 -1.37 14.09
C ARG A 120 9.10 -1.83 12.68
N LEU A 121 9.54 -0.90 11.86
CA LEU A 121 10.37 -1.23 10.69
C LEU A 121 11.73 -1.68 11.24
N PHE A 122 12.16 -2.88 10.87
CA PHE A 122 13.52 -3.34 11.13
C PHE A 122 14.52 -2.57 10.28
#